data_AF-A0A0C4DJR1-F1
#
_entry.id   AF-A0A0C4DJR1-F1
#
_cell.length_a   1.000
_cell.length_b   1.000
_cell.length_c   1.000
_cell.angle_alpha   90.00
_cell.angle_beta   90.00
_cell.angle_gamma   90.00
#
_symmetry.space_group_name_H-M   'P 1'
#
loop_
_entity.id
_entity.type
_entity.pdbx_description
1 polymer ?
#
loop_
_entity_poly.entity_id
_entity_poly.type
_entity_poly.pdbx_seq_one_letter_code
_entity_poly.pdbx_strand_id
1 'polypeptide(L)'
;MALNVFREPDGTVILEASSLNTIMGLKQLAIFTRQIDALVGAMLYNPDVPLKSLPSYIEKGLLSISAPSPSDAVKESANMSPVDWVETTAGQHPEWTAVEETLSITAAGAEQLLMSYGEQNASANPVAAYLNHCGIKKRAVALCSQQNLASYPVLVGIMKSGNSYLPIDEGLPDDRKAFLIEDGDAPILFTETAFASTFQGAPSECRIVCIDEPSVQQEFLAFSSENSTYVANPEDTAYILYTSGSTGKPKGVMISRANLSSFIESLSD
;
A
#
# COMPACT_ATOMS: atom_id res chain seq x y z
N MET A 1 -4.97 37.15 -14.97
CA MET A 1 -4.09 36.69 -16.06
C MET A 1 -4.68 37.19 -17.37
N ALA A 2 -3.88 37.69 -18.28
CA ALA A 2 -4.28 38.04 -19.64
C ALA A 2 -3.27 37.42 -20.62
N LEU A 3 -3.78 36.99 -21.77
CA LEU A 3 -2.99 36.52 -22.91
C LEU A 3 -3.39 37.36 -24.11
N ASN A 4 -2.46 38.14 -24.63
CA ASN A 4 -2.64 38.95 -25.82
C ASN A 4 -1.92 38.29 -26.99
N VAL A 5 -2.53 38.39 -28.17
CA VAL A 5 -1.96 37.89 -29.42
C VAL A 5 -1.85 39.07 -30.37
N PHE A 6 -0.63 39.32 -30.83
CA PHE A 6 -0.34 40.34 -31.84
C PHE A 6 0.16 39.67 -33.12
N ARG A 7 -0.09 40.30 -34.26
CA ARG A 7 0.42 39.85 -35.55
C ARG A 7 1.15 41.01 -36.21
N GLU A 8 2.41 40.78 -36.56
CA GLU A 8 3.23 41.74 -37.29
C GLU A 8 2.95 41.66 -38.80
N PRO A 9 3.25 42.73 -39.58
CA PRO A 9 2.99 42.76 -41.02
C PRO A 9 3.73 41.67 -41.83
N ASP A 10 4.84 41.14 -41.30
CA ASP A 10 5.62 40.05 -41.91
C ASP A 10 5.00 38.66 -41.66
N GLY A 11 3.91 38.59 -40.87
CA GLY A 11 3.23 37.35 -40.51
C GLY A 11 3.65 36.76 -39.16
N THR A 12 4.61 37.36 -38.46
CA THR A 12 5.03 36.92 -37.12
C THR A 12 3.88 37.08 -36.13
N VAL A 13 3.67 36.05 -35.30
CA VAL A 13 2.67 36.06 -34.21
C VAL A 13 3.40 36.22 -32.88
N ILE A 14 3.04 37.23 -32.10
CA ILE A 14 3.60 37.51 -30.77
C ILE A 14 2.56 37.15 -29.72
N LEU A 15 2.96 36.31 -28.77
CA LEU A 15 2.18 35.96 -27.59
C LEU A 15 2.71 36.72 -26.38
N GLU A 16 1.86 37.55 -25.78
CA GLU A 16 2.18 38.26 -24.53
C GLU A 16 1.27 37.75 -23.42
N ALA A 17 1.87 37.17 -22.38
CA ALA A 17 1.14 36.72 -21.20
C ALA A 17 1.48 37.61 -20.00
N SER A 18 0.47 38.05 -19.26
CA SER A 18 0.60 38.83 -18.03
C SER A 18 -0.24 38.23 -16.92
N SER A 19 0.26 38.29 -15.69
CA SER A 19 -0.47 37.81 -14.52
C SER A 19 -0.08 38.58 -13.27
N LEU A 20 -0.98 38.62 -12.29
CA LEU A 20 -0.63 39.02 -10.94
C LEU A 20 0.27 37.93 -10.33
N ASN A 21 1.34 38.33 -9.63
CA ASN A 21 2.26 37.37 -8.99
C ASN A 21 1.57 36.48 -7.94
N THR A 22 0.45 36.92 -7.37
CA THR A 22 -0.39 36.13 -6.44
C THR A 22 -1.16 35.01 -7.14
N ILE A 23 -1.34 35.10 -8.45
CA ILE A 23 -2.04 34.10 -9.27
C ILE A 23 -1.02 33.18 -9.95
N MET A 24 0.02 33.76 -10.55
CA MET A 24 1.03 33.01 -11.28
C MET A 24 2.37 33.73 -11.19
N GLY A 25 3.39 33.08 -10.63
CA GLY A 25 4.73 33.64 -10.58
C GLY A 25 5.39 33.66 -11.96
N LEU A 26 6.46 34.45 -12.12
CA LEU A 26 7.16 34.62 -13.40
C LEU A 26 7.56 33.29 -14.06
N LYS A 27 8.06 32.31 -13.27
CA LYS A 27 8.45 30.99 -13.78
C LYS A 27 7.26 30.20 -14.33
N GLN A 28 6.13 30.23 -13.64
CA GLN A 28 4.91 29.56 -14.08
C GLN A 28 4.33 30.24 -15.32
N LEU A 29 4.37 31.57 -15.39
CA LEU A 29 3.93 32.35 -16.55
C LEU A 29 4.79 32.07 -17.78
N ALA A 30 6.10 31.93 -17.60
CA ALA A 30 7.01 31.53 -18.68
C ALA A 30 6.72 30.12 -19.20
N ILE A 31 6.44 29.15 -18.32
CA ILE A 31 6.03 27.79 -18.72
C ILE A 31 4.70 27.84 -19.48
N PHE A 32 3.71 28.58 -18.97
CA PHE A 32 2.40 28.74 -19.61
C PHE A 32 2.54 29.31 -21.03
N THR A 33 3.33 30.36 -21.23
CA THR A 33 3.56 30.92 -22.57
C THR A 33 4.20 29.90 -23.51
N ARG A 34 5.20 29.13 -23.05
CA ARG A 34 5.81 28.04 -23.83
C ARG A 34 4.81 26.93 -24.17
N GLN A 35 3.89 26.61 -23.27
CA GLN A 35 2.83 25.61 -23.53
C GLN A 35 1.87 26.07 -24.62
N ILE A 36 1.46 27.34 -24.60
CA ILE A 36 0.61 27.91 -25.66
C ILE A 36 1.35 27.95 -26.98
N ASP A 37 2.60 28.41 -27.00
CA ASP A 37 3.44 28.44 -28.20
C ASP A 37 3.60 27.04 -28.81
N ALA A 38 3.93 26.04 -27.99
CA ALA A 38 4.08 24.67 -28.47
C ALA A 38 2.76 24.07 -29.00
N LEU A 39 1.61 24.39 -28.39
CA LEU A 39 0.31 23.95 -28.88
C LEU A 39 -0.04 24.59 -30.22
N VAL A 40 0.17 25.91 -30.35
CA VAL A 40 -0.05 26.65 -31.61
C VAL A 40 0.89 26.12 -32.69
N GLY A 41 2.16 25.92 -32.36
CA GLY A 41 3.13 25.28 -33.25
C GLY A 41 2.65 23.90 -33.71
N ALA A 42 2.21 23.04 -32.79
CA ALA A 42 1.68 21.72 -33.13
C ALA A 42 0.48 21.80 -34.09
N MET A 43 -0.44 22.75 -33.89
CA MET A 43 -1.57 22.99 -34.80
C MET A 43 -1.11 23.44 -36.19
N LEU A 44 -0.11 24.32 -36.27
CA LEU A 44 0.40 24.85 -37.54
C LEU A 44 1.17 23.80 -38.34
N TYR A 45 2.00 23.00 -37.67
CA TYR A 45 2.80 21.96 -38.33
C TYR A 45 2.01 20.67 -38.63
N ASN A 46 0.86 20.47 -37.97
CA ASN A 46 0.03 19.26 -38.12
C ASN A 46 -1.46 19.61 -38.26
N PRO A 47 -1.87 20.35 -39.31
CA PRO A 47 -3.23 20.91 -39.42
C PRO A 47 -4.32 19.85 -39.55
N ASP A 48 -4.00 18.67 -40.08
CA ASP A 48 -4.95 17.57 -40.27
C ASP A 48 -5.07 16.65 -39.04
N VAL A 49 -4.23 16.86 -38.02
CA VAL A 49 -4.24 16.05 -36.80
C VAL A 49 -5.36 16.54 -35.86
N PRO A 50 -6.21 15.65 -35.32
CA PRO A 50 -7.21 16.02 -34.33
C PRO A 50 -6.59 16.71 -33.11
N LEU A 51 -7.23 17.75 -32.57
CA LEU A 51 -6.76 18.51 -31.40
C LEU A 51 -6.35 17.61 -30.22
N LYS A 52 -7.09 16.51 -29.96
CA LYS A 52 -6.80 15.53 -28.90
C LYS A 52 -5.47 14.77 -29.08
N SER A 53 -4.93 14.74 -30.30
CA SER A 53 -3.69 14.04 -30.64
C SER A 53 -2.49 14.98 -30.74
N LEU A 54 -2.71 16.30 -30.74
CA LEU A 54 -1.63 17.29 -30.78
C LEU A 54 -0.65 17.24 -29.59
N PRO A 55 -1.01 16.81 -28.37
CA PRO A 55 -0.04 16.63 -27.29
C PRO A 55 1.12 15.69 -27.64
N SER A 56 0.94 14.75 -28.57
CA SER A 56 2.02 13.86 -29.03
C SER A 56 3.11 14.56 -29.85
N TYR A 57 2.87 15.81 -30.28
CA TYR A 57 3.80 16.63 -31.08
C TYR A 57 4.43 17.76 -30.27
N ILE A 58 4.17 17.82 -28.96
CA ILE A 58 4.69 18.83 -28.03
C ILE A 58 5.85 18.22 -27.23
N GLU A 59 6.86 19.03 -26.91
CA GLU A 59 7.96 18.63 -26.02
C GLU A 59 7.41 18.13 -24.66
N LYS A 60 7.80 16.92 -24.23
CA LYS A 60 7.29 16.30 -22.99
C LYS A 60 7.42 17.20 -21.76
N GLY A 61 8.49 18.00 -21.67
CA GLY A 61 8.72 18.93 -20.55
C GLY A 61 7.72 20.09 -20.48
N LEU A 62 6.95 20.35 -21.54
CA LEU A 62 5.86 21.32 -21.58
C LEU A 62 4.50 20.68 -21.34
N LEU A 63 4.39 19.36 -21.45
CA LEU A 63 3.15 18.68 -21.09
C LEU A 63 3.03 18.64 -19.56
N SER A 64 1.80 18.71 -19.06
CA SER A 64 1.51 18.46 -17.64
C SER A 64 1.63 16.95 -17.36
N ILE A 65 2.84 16.41 -17.50
CA ILE A 65 3.18 15.02 -17.16
C ILE A 65 3.88 15.08 -15.81
N SER A 66 3.06 15.03 -14.77
CA SER A 66 3.53 15.01 -13.38
C SER A 66 3.63 13.58 -12.89
N ALA A 67 4.68 12.88 -13.31
CA ALA A 67 5.30 11.86 -12.47
C ALA A 67 6.79 11.89 -12.78
N PRO A 68 7.67 12.28 -11.84
CA PRO A 68 9.08 11.99 -12.00
C PRO A 68 9.21 10.48 -12.23
N SER A 69 10.10 10.08 -13.15
CA SER A 69 10.44 8.66 -13.25
C SER A 69 10.92 8.19 -11.89
N PRO A 70 10.40 7.07 -11.35
CA PRO A 70 10.93 6.52 -10.11
C PRO A 70 12.42 6.26 -10.25
N SER A 71 13.14 6.30 -9.12
CA SER A 71 14.54 5.86 -9.06
C SER A 71 14.66 4.42 -9.55
N ASP A 72 15.86 4.00 -9.93
CA ASP A 72 16.07 2.62 -10.34
C ASP A 72 15.87 1.65 -9.16
N ALA A 73 16.18 2.08 -7.92
CA ALA A 73 15.89 1.33 -6.69
C ALA A 73 14.39 1.03 -6.55
N VAL A 74 13.51 2.02 -6.72
CA VAL A 74 12.05 1.83 -6.65
C VAL A 74 11.50 0.92 -7.75
N LYS A 75 12.14 0.92 -8.94
CA LYS A 75 11.75 0.00 -10.02
C LYS A 75 12.19 -1.43 -9.72
N GLU A 76 13.39 -1.60 -9.18
CA GLU A 76 13.95 -2.91 -8.84
C GLU A 76 13.20 -3.55 -7.67
N SER A 77 12.79 -2.76 -6.68
CA SER A 77 12.03 -3.24 -5.52
C SER A 77 10.67 -3.83 -5.86
N ALA A 78 10.10 -3.56 -7.04
CA ALA A 78 8.88 -4.22 -7.51
C ALA A 78 8.99 -5.75 -7.54
N ASN A 79 10.22 -6.29 -7.66
CA ASN A 79 10.49 -7.74 -7.65
C ASN A 79 10.88 -8.27 -6.26
N MET A 80 11.00 -7.40 -5.26
CA MET A 80 11.31 -7.78 -3.88
C MET A 80 10.05 -8.16 -3.11
N SER A 81 10.21 -8.99 -2.10
CA SER A 81 9.13 -9.32 -1.17
C SER A 81 8.84 -8.10 -0.28
N PRO A 82 7.57 -7.75 -0.01
CA PRO A 82 7.22 -6.70 0.93
C PRO A 82 7.82 -6.84 2.34
N VAL A 83 8.23 -8.06 2.72
CA VAL A 83 8.82 -8.37 4.03
C VAL A 83 10.35 -8.40 4.01
N ASP A 84 10.99 -8.17 2.86
CA ASP A 84 12.46 -8.22 2.74
C ASP A 84 13.15 -7.19 3.64
N TRP A 85 12.57 -6.00 3.80
CA TRP A 85 13.09 -4.98 4.72
C TRP A 85 13.06 -5.48 6.18
N VAL A 86 11.95 -6.10 6.62
CA VAL A 86 11.83 -6.66 7.97
C VAL A 86 12.84 -7.79 8.19
N GLU A 87 12.97 -8.72 7.23
CA GLU A 87 13.93 -9.83 7.33
C GLU A 87 15.39 -9.35 7.32
N THR A 88 15.70 -8.37 6.47
CA THR A 88 17.05 -7.79 6.37
C THR A 88 17.41 -7.06 7.65
N THR A 89 16.53 -6.21 8.18
CA THR A 89 16.74 -5.51 9.44
C THR A 89 16.84 -6.50 10.60
N ALA A 90 16.00 -7.53 10.66
CA ALA A 90 16.10 -8.56 11.70
C ALA A 90 17.42 -9.37 11.62
N GLY A 91 17.98 -9.56 10.43
CA GLY A 91 19.27 -10.22 10.25
C GLY A 91 20.48 -9.34 10.61
N GLN A 92 20.42 -8.05 10.30
CA GLN A 92 21.52 -7.10 10.51
C GLN A 92 21.51 -6.45 11.90
N HIS A 93 20.31 -6.15 12.41
CA HIS A 93 20.04 -5.41 13.63
C HIS A 93 18.90 -6.07 14.43
N PRO A 94 19.05 -7.34 14.84
CA PRO A 94 18.01 -8.08 15.55
C PRO A 94 17.56 -7.40 16.84
N GLU A 95 18.43 -6.63 17.49
CA GLU A 95 18.19 -5.97 18.77
C GLU A 95 17.42 -4.64 18.67
N TRP A 96 17.27 -4.08 17.46
CA TRP A 96 16.56 -2.82 17.29
C TRP A 96 15.08 -3.01 17.59
N THR A 97 14.47 -2.02 18.25
CA THR A 97 13.03 -2.00 18.49
C THR A 97 12.28 -1.93 17.16
N ALA A 98 11.40 -2.91 16.92
CA ALA A 98 10.49 -2.93 15.78
C ALA A 98 9.11 -2.39 16.14
N VAL A 99 8.61 -2.77 17.33
CA VAL A 99 7.28 -2.37 17.81
C VAL A 99 7.39 -1.92 19.27
N GLU A 100 6.71 -0.82 19.58
CA GLU A 100 6.56 -0.27 20.93
C GLU A 100 5.07 -0.09 21.22
N GLU A 101 4.59 -0.73 22.28
CA GLU A 101 3.20 -0.67 22.74
C GLU A 101 3.13 0.04 24.09
N THR A 102 2.35 1.12 24.18
CA THR A 102 2.14 1.84 25.45
C THR A 102 0.96 1.25 26.20
N LEU A 103 1.21 0.64 27.36
CA LEU A 103 0.19 0.04 28.21
C LEU A 103 -0.54 1.07 29.07
N SER A 104 0.21 2.02 29.63
CA SER A 104 -0.36 3.06 30.48
C SER A 104 0.48 4.33 30.45
N ILE A 105 -0.16 5.49 30.64
CA ILE A 105 0.50 6.78 30.78
C ILE A 105 0.15 7.31 32.16
N THR A 106 1.16 7.48 33.01
CA THR A 106 1.02 8.03 34.37
C THR A 106 1.84 9.30 34.51
N ALA A 107 1.64 10.04 35.61
CA ALA A 107 2.49 11.19 35.93
C ALA A 107 3.98 10.82 36.13
N ALA A 108 4.29 9.54 36.35
CA ALA A 108 5.65 9.02 36.51
C ALA A 108 6.29 8.56 35.18
N GLY A 109 5.54 8.55 34.07
CA GLY A 109 6.00 8.08 32.76
C GLY A 109 5.02 7.12 32.09
N ALA A 110 5.38 6.67 30.89
CA ALA A 110 4.65 5.65 30.16
C ALA A 110 5.24 4.25 30.45
N GLU A 111 4.38 3.28 30.72
CA GLU A 111 4.76 1.87 30.75
C GLU A 111 4.64 1.30 29.33
N GLN A 112 5.73 0.71 28.85
CA GLN A 112 5.85 0.29 27.46
C GLN A 112 6.33 -1.16 27.36
N LEU A 113 5.76 -1.88 26.40
CA LEU A 113 6.29 -3.16 25.95
C LEU A 113 7.02 -2.95 24.62
N LEU A 114 8.15 -3.63 24.47
CA LEU A 114 8.98 -3.55 23.28
C LEU A 114 9.08 -4.93 22.64
N MET A 115 9.08 -4.96 21.31
CA MET A 115 9.44 -6.12 20.52
C MET A 115 10.53 -5.71 19.55
N SER A 116 11.64 -6.43 19.58
CA SER A 116 12.76 -6.23 18.66
C SER A 116 12.48 -6.80 17.27
N TYR A 117 13.23 -6.38 16.25
CA TYR A 117 13.12 -6.93 14.90
C TYR A 117 13.42 -8.44 14.88
N GLY A 118 14.38 -8.90 15.68
CA GLY A 118 14.70 -10.33 15.82
C GLY A 118 13.50 -11.12 16.36
N GLU A 119 12.87 -10.63 17.43
CA GLU A 119 11.68 -11.25 18.04
C GLU A 119 10.47 -11.23 17.11
N GLN A 120 10.21 -10.10 16.44
CA GLN A 120 9.10 -9.95 15.50
C GLN A 120 9.25 -10.92 14.34
N ASN A 121 10.43 -10.99 13.73
CA ASN A 121 10.69 -11.87 12.60
C ASN A 121 10.60 -13.35 13.00
N ALA A 122 11.21 -13.72 14.14
CA ALA A 122 11.13 -15.08 14.67
C ALA A 122 9.69 -15.50 15.00
N SER A 123 8.85 -14.58 15.49
CA SER A 123 7.44 -14.84 15.81
C SER A 123 6.55 -14.89 14.57
N ALA A 124 6.91 -14.19 13.49
CA ALA A 124 6.18 -14.20 12.22
C ALA A 124 6.39 -15.49 11.40
N ASN A 125 7.58 -16.11 11.53
CA ASN A 125 7.95 -17.30 10.76
C ASN A 125 7.01 -18.51 11.02
N PRO A 126 6.65 -18.84 12.27
CA PRO A 126 5.67 -19.87 12.57
C PRO A 126 4.29 -19.63 11.96
N VAL A 127 3.81 -18.38 11.94
CA VAL A 127 2.52 -18.03 11.34
C VAL A 127 2.54 -18.33 9.84
N ALA A 128 3.62 -17.98 9.14
CA ALA A 128 3.77 -18.27 7.72
C ALA A 128 3.81 -19.78 7.44
N ALA A 129 4.54 -20.53 8.27
CA ALA A 129 4.65 -21.97 8.18
C ALA A 129 3.31 -22.68 8.44
N TYR A 130 2.56 -22.20 9.43
CA TYR A 130 1.22 -22.68 9.75
C TYR A 130 0.25 -22.48 8.58
N LEU A 131 0.22 -21.29 7.96
CA LEU A 131 -0.63 -21.01 6.80
C LEU A 131 -0.30 -21.94 5.62
N ASN A 132 0.98 -22.15 5.36
CA ASN A 132 1.44 -23.08 4.32
C ASN A 132 1.10 -24.54 4.67
N HIS A 133 1.20 -24.95 5.94
CA HIS A 133 0.79 -26.27 6.42
C HIS A 133 -0.71 -26.50 6.24
N CYS A 134 -1.53 -25.47 6.47
CA CYS A 134 -2.97 -25.48 6.18
C CYS A 134 -3.30 -25.51 4.68
N GLY A 135 -2.30 -25.45 3.79
CA GLY A 135 -2.47 -25.47 2.35
C GLY A 135 -3.01 -24.16 1.75
N ILE A 136 -3.01 -23.07 2.52
CA ILE A 136 -3.51 -21.77 2.08
C ILE A 136 -2.44 -21.08 1.24
N LYS A 137 -2.76 -20.79 -0.03
CA LYS A 137 -1.84 -20.21 -1.00
C LYS A 137 -2.56 -19.17 -1.85
N LYS A 138 -2.01 -17.95 -1.89
CA LYS A 138 -2.54 -16.82 -2.69
C LYS A 138 -4.01 -16.51 -2.40
N ARG A 139 -4.45 -16.68 -1.15
CA ARG A 139 -5.79 -16.34 -0.68
C ARG A 139 -5.73 -15.19 0.32
N ALA A 140 -6.84 -14.51 0.53
CA ALA A 140 -6.96 -13.56 1.62
C ALA A 140 -6.89 -14.30 2.96
N VAL A 141 -6.16 -13.76 3.92
CA VAL A 141 -6.17 -14.17 5.32
C VAL A 141 -6.59 -12.96 6.11
N ALA A 142 -7.72 -13.09 6.80
CA ALA A 142 -8.28 -12.01 7.58
C ALA A 142 -7.55 -11.89 8.92
N LEU A 143 -7.40 -10.67 9.41
CA LEU A 143 -6.93 -10.39 10.76
C LEU A 143 -7.77 -9.28 11.37
N CYS A 144 -8.37 -9.57 12.52
CA CYS A 144 -9.12 -8.65 13.35
C CYS A 144 -8.51 -8.64 14.76
N SER A 145 -7.68 -7.66 15.05
CA SER A 145 -6.97 -7.54 16.31
C SER A 145 -6.70 -6.07 16.58
N GLN A 146 -6.49 -5.73 17.86
CA GLN A 146 -5.93 -4.42 18.19
C GLN A 146 -4.52 -4.29 17.62
N GLN A 147 -4.04 -3.05 17.44
CA GLN A 147 -2.66 -2.74 17.08
C GLN A 147 -1.74 -2.95 18.29
N ASN A 148 -1.49 -4.20 18.64
CA ASN A 148 -0.67 -4.62 19.78
C ASN A 148 0.51 -5.48 19.32
N LEU A 149 1.43 -5.77 20.24
CA LEU A 149 2.61 -6.59 19.96
C LEU A 149 2.30 -7.95 19.31
N ALA A 150 1.19 -8.60 19.66
CA ALA A 150 0.84 -9.92 19.14
C ALA A 150 0.34 -9.88 17.68
N SER A 151 -0.32 -8.78 17.28
CA SER A 151 -0.89 -8.62 15.94
C SER A 151 0.16 -8.47 14.83
N TYR A 152 1.30 -7.82 15.13
CA TYR A 152 2.32 -7.52 14.13
C TYR A 152 3.03 -8.76 13.56
N PRO A 153 3.48 -9.74 14.38
CA PRO A 153 3.99 -11.00 13.86
C PRO A 153 2.99 -11.74 12.96
N VAL A 154 1.70 -11.68 13.27
CA VAL A 154 0.65 -12.31 12.46
C VAL A 154 0.53 -11.65 11.10
N LEU A 155 0.50 -10.31 11.05
CA LEU A 155 0.50 -9.55 9.80
C LEU A 155 1.73 -9.89 8.93
N VAL A 156 2.93 -9.83 9.53
CA VAL A 156 4.19 -10.14 8.81
C VAL A 156 4.19 -11.59 8.35
N GLY A 157 3.69 -12.52 9.17
CA GLY A 157 3.57 -13.94 8.85
C GLY A 157 2.63 -14.22 7.68
N ILE A 158 1.48 -13.52 7.61
CA ILE A 158 0.58 -13.57 6.45
C ILE A 158 1.33 -13.16 5.18
N MET A 159 2.04 -12.02 5.21
CA MET A 159 2.78 -11.53 4.05
C MET A 159 3.95 -12.42 3.64
N LYS A 160 4.67 -13.00 4.62
CA LYS A 160 5.73 -14.01 4.43
C LYS A 160 5.21 -15.25 3.71
N SER A 161 4.01 -15.72 4.07
CA SER A 161 3.40 -16.92 3.47
C SER A 161 3.02 -16.77 1.99
N GLY A 162 3.06 -15.54 1.44
CA GLY A 162 2.60 -15.24 0.09
C GLY A 162 1.08 -15.08 -0.04
N ASN A 163 0.35 -15.12 1.08
CA ASN A 163 -1.08 -14.84 1.14
C ASN A 163 -1.34 -13.33 1.27
N SER A 164 -2.58 -12.92 0.99
CA SER A 164 -3.01 -11.53 1.03
C SER A 164 -3.54 -11.17 2.41
N TYR A 165 -3.10 -10.06 2.96
CA TYR A 165 -3.62 -9.53 4.22
C TYR A 165 -4.98 -8.84 4.02
N LEU A 166 -6.00 -9.27 4.78
CA LEU A 166 -7.30 -8.61 4.83
C LEU A 166 -7.53 -8.04 6.25
N PRO A 167 -7.28 -6.74 6.49
CA PRO A 167 -7.61 -6.12 7.76
C PRO A 167 -9.12 -6.06 7.97
N ILE A 168 -9.55 -6.41 9.19
CA ILE A 168 -10.92 -6.21 9.67
C ILE A 168 -10.84 -5.41 10.96
N ASP A 169 -11.50 -4.25 10.97
CA ASP A 169 -11.62 -3.40 12.15
C ASP A 169 -12.59 -4.01 13.17
N GLU A 170 -12.15 -4.12 14.42
CA GLU A 170 -12.91 -4.73 15.52
C GLU A 170 -14.19 -3.97 15.89
N GLY A 171 -14.25 -2.68 15.58
CA GLY A 171 -15.39 -1.80 15.78
C GLY A 171 -16.46 -1.93 14.70
N LEU A 172 -16.22 -2.69 13.63
CA LEU A 172 -17.24 -2.94 12.62
C LEU A 172 -18.39 -3.79 13.17
N PRO A 173 -19.65 -3.55 12.72
CA PRO A 173 -20.76 -4.44 13.02
C PRO A 173 -20.50 -5.88 12.55
N ASP A 174 -21.02 -6.87 13.27
CA ASP A 174 -20.79 -8.30 13.01
C ASP A 174 -21.16 -8.71 11.57
N ASP A 175 -22.32 -8.26 11.07
CA ASP A 175 -22.74 -8.51 9.68
C ASP A 175 -21.75 -7.93 8.66
N ARG A 176 -21.10 -6.81 9.01
CA ARG A 176 -20.08 -6.19 8.16
C ARG A 176 -18.79 -7.00 8.18
N LYS A 177 -18.37 -7.49 9.34
CA LYS A 177 -17.22 -8.39 9.46
C LYS A 177 -17.43 -9.68 8.66
N ALA A 178 -18.59 -10.31 8.80
CA ALA A 178 -18.98 -11.49 8.04
C ALA A 178 -18.93 -11.26 6.53
N PHE A 179 -19.49 -10.14 6.06
CA PHE A 179 -19.43 -9.75 4.64
C PHE A 179 -17.99 -9.64 4.12
N LEU A 180 -17.07 -9.05 4.88
CA LEU A 180 -15.67 -8.90 4.44
C LEU A 180 -14.96 -10.25 4.30
N ILE A 181 -15.24 -11.19 5.21
CA ILE A 181 -14.69 -12.54 5.16
C ILE A 181 -15.25 -13.30 3.95
N GLU A 182 -16.55 -13.18 3.70
CA GLU A 182 -17.23 -13.82 2.57
C GLU A 182 -16.76 -13.25 1.22
N ASP A 183 -16.80 -11.93 1.03
CA ASP A 183 -16.42 -11.27 -0.24
C ASP A 183 -14.90 -11.39 -0.51
N GLY A 184 -14.09 -11.43 0.56
CA GLY A 184 -12.65 -11.68 0.47
C GLY A 184 -12.28 -13.15 0.26
N ASP A 185 -13.24 -14.08 0.34
CA ASP A 185 -13.02 -15.53 0.30
C ASP A 185 -11.88 -15.96 1.26
N ALA A 186 -11.92 -15.44 2.50
CA ALA A 186 -10.87 -15.65 3.50
C ALA A 186 -11.12 -16.96 4.28
N PRO A 187 -10.32 -18.03 4.07
CA PRO A 187 -10.53 -19.32 4.73
C PRO A 187 -10.03 -19.35 6.18
N ILE A 188 -9.24 -18.35 6.59
CA ILE A 188 -8.72 -18.20 7.94
C ILE A 188 -8.88 -16.75 8.36
N LEU A 189 -9.35 -16.57 9.60
CA LEU A 189 -9.36 -15.31 10.33
C LEU A 189 -8.50 -15.47 11.58
N PHE A 190 -7.45 -14.68 11.70
CA PHE A 190 -6.77 -14.47 12.98
C PHE A 190 -7.50 -13.38 13.78
N THR A 191 -7.73 -13.63 15.06
CA THR A 191 -8.34 -12.66 15.96
C THR A 191 -7.88 -12.88 17.39
N GLU A 192 -8.46 -12.18 18.34
CA GLU A 192 -8.22 -12.37 19.78
C GLU A 192 -9.47 -12.96 20.43
N THR A 193 -9.31 -13.68 21.55
CA THR A 193 -10.42 -14.31 22.27
C THR A 193 -11.52 -13.31 22.63
N ALA A 194 -11.14 -12.05 22.91
CA ALA A 194 -12.06 -10.95 23.19
C ALA A 194 -13.02 -10.63 22.04
N PHE A 195 -12.60 -10.82 20.79
CA PHE A 195 -13.38 -10.49 19.58
C PHE A 195 -14.03 -11.71 18.92
N ALA A 196 -13.64 -12.92 19.29
CA ALA A 196 -14.10 -14.17 18.68
C ALA A 196 -15.64 -14.27 18.59
N SER A 197 -16.36 -13.78 19.61
CA SER A 197 -17.83 -13.79 19.64
C SER A 197 -18.48 -12.94 18.55
N THR A 198 -17.78 -11.95 17.98
CA THR A 198 -18.29 -11.06 16.92
C THR A 198 -18.26 -11.69 15.52
N PHE A 199 -17.75 -12.92 15.40
CA PHE A 199 -17.60 -13.64 14.14
C PHE A 199 -18.56 -14.84 14.01
N GLN A 200 -19.63 -14.90 14.80
CA GLN A 200 -20.64 -15.96 14.69
C GLN A 200 -21.35 -16.00 13.33
N GLY A 201 -21.41 -14.87 12.62
CA GLY A 201 -21.95 -14.77 11.27
C GLY A 201 -20.94 -15.04 10.15
N ALA A 202 -19.68 -15.31 10.46
CA ALA A 202 -18.67 -15.62 9.45
C ALA A 202 -19.02 -16.92 8.70
N PRO A 203 -18.60 -17.08 7.43
CA PRO A 203 -18.79 -18.32 6.69
C PRO A 203 -18.26 -19.54 7.46
N SER A 204 -18.99 -20.66 7.39
CA SER A 204 -18.70 -21.88 8.16
C SER A 204 -17.33 -22.51 7.87
N GLU A 205 -16.82 -22.25 6.67
CA GLU A 205 -15.53 -22.69 6.14
C GLU A 205 -14.37 -21.79 6.59
N CYS A 206 -14.66 -20.61 7.15
CA CYS A 206 -13.65 -19.72 7.71
C CYS A 206 -13.22 -20.24 9.09
N ARG A 207 -11.96 -20.68 9.21
CA ARG A 207 -11.37 -21.08 10.49
C ARG A 207 -11.00 -19.82 11.28
N ILE A 208 -11.67 -19.61 12.42
CA ILE A 208 -11.33 -18.55 13.37
C ILE A 208 -10.22 -19.06 14.29
N VAL A 209 -9.11 -18.31 14.36
CA VAL A 209 -7.92 -18.64 15.15
C VAL A 209 -7.64 -17.51 16.13
N CYS A 210 -7.79 -17.77 17.43
CA CYS A 210 -7.51 -16.79 18.48
C CYS A 210 -6.01 -16.81 18.82
N ILE A 211 -5.29 -15.75 18.44
CA ILE A 211 -3.83 -15.70 18.54
C ILE A 211 -3.33 -15.62 19.98
N ASP A 212 -4.16 -15.16 20.90
CA ASP A 212 -3.90 -15.08 22.34
C ASP A 212 -4.26 -16.39 23.09
N GLU A 213 -4.80 -17.40 22.40
CA GLU A 213 -5.12 -18.68 23.03
C GLU A 213 -3.84 -19.51 23.25
N PRO A 214 -3.61 -20.06 24.47
CA PRO A 214 -2.44 -20.89 24.74
C PRO A 214 -2.29 -22.09 23.81
N SER A 215 -3.38 -22.72 23.37
CA SER A 215 -3.30 -23.89 22.47
C SER A 215 -2.81 -23.52 21.07
N VAL A 216 -3.25 -22.37 20.54
CA VAL A 216 -2.79 -21.81 19.26
C VAL A 216 -1.32 -21.41 19.35
N GLN A 217 -0.91 -20.78 20.44
CA GLN A 217 0.50 -20.45 20.68
C GLN A 217 1.38 -21.71 20.70
N GLN A 218 0.93 -22.80 21.35
CA GLN A 218 1.63 -24.08 21.31
C GLN A 218 1.67 -24.70 19.91
N GLU A 219 0.61 -24.56 19.11
CA GLU A 219 0.57 -25.00 17.72
C GLU A 219 1.61 -24.24 16.87
N PHE A 220 1.75 -22.92 17.05
CA PHE A 220 2.79 -22.14 16.38
C PHE A 220 4.20 -22.55 16.79
N LEU A 221 4.45 -22.84 18.07
CA LEU A 221 5.76 -23.31 18.54
C LEU A 221 6.21 -24.65 17.92
N ALA A 222 5.29 -25.42 17.32
CA ALA A 222 5.65 -26.63 16.58
C ALA A 222 6.30 -26.34 15.22
N PHE A 223 6.22 -25.10 14.73
CA PHE A 223 6.84 -24.66 13.48
C PHE A 223 8.17 -23.94 13.75
N SER A 224 9.04 -23.94 12.73
CA SER A 224 10.34 -23.28 12.82
C SER A 224 10.20 -21.77 12.95
N SER A 225 11.03 -21.17 13.81
CA SER A 225 11.22 -19.72 13.91
C SER A 225 12.19 -19.14 12.87
N GLU A 226 12.80 -19.99 12.03
CA GLU A 226 13.74 -19.57 10.98
C GLU A 226 13.01 -19.10 9.71
N ASN A 227 13.65 -18.19 8.97
CA ASN A 227 13.10 -17.70 7.70
C ASN A 227 12.96 -18.86 6.69
N SER A 228 11.89 -18.82 5.91
CA SER A 228 11.64 -19.77 4.83
C SER A 228 11.06 -19.05 3.61
N THR A 229 11.30 -19.61 2.43
CA THR A 229 10.82 -19.03 1.18
C THR A 229 9.50 -19.69 0.78
N TYR A 230 8.45 -18.89 0.63
CA TYR A 230 7.16 -19.31 0.11
C TYR A 230 6.96 -18.77 -1.30
N VAL A 231 6.22 -19.51 -2.13
CA VAL A 231 5.99 -19.13 -3.53
C VAL A 231 5.04 -17.92 -3.58
N ALA A 232 5.55 -16.78 -4.02
CA ALA A 232 4.78 -15.57 -4.30
C ALA A 232 5.34 -14.85 -5.53
N ASN A 233 4.47 -14.21 -6.30
CA ASN A 233 4.82 -13.41 -7.47
C ASN A 233 4.57 -11.91 -7.20
N PRO A 234 5.28 -10.99 -7.86
CA PRO A 234 5.05 -9.55 -7.76
C PRO A 234 3.59 -9.12 -8.01
N GLU A 235 2.90 -9.79 -8.93
CA GLU A 235 1.50 -9.51 -9.28
C GLU A 235 0.48 -10.11 -8.31
N ASP A 236 0.91 -10.99 -7.39
CA ASP A 236 -0.01 -11.53 -6.39
C ASP A 236 -0.47 -10.40 -5.45
N THR A 237 -1.67 -10.53 -4.90
CA THR A 237 -2.22 -9.51 -4.00
C THR A 237 -1.49 -9.54 -2.65
N ALA A 238 -0.96 -8.40 -2.22
CA ALA A 238 -0.36 -8.23 -0.90
C ALA A 238 -1.42 -7.98 0.18
N TYR A 239 -2.40 -7.12 -0.11
CA TYR A 239 -3.49 -6.83 0.81
C TYR A 239 -4.74 -6.35 0.08
N ILE A 240 -5.87 -6.40 0.79
CA ILE A 240 -7.18 -5.97 0.30
C ILE A 240 -7.76 -4.94 1.26
N LEU A 241 -8.00 -3.71 0.80
CA LEU A 241 -8.67 -2.68 1.60
C LEU A 241 -10.07 -2.40 1.06
N TYR A 242 -11.08 -2.49 1.91
CA TYR A 242 -12.45 -2.20 1.53
C TYR A 242 -12.78 -0.72 1.67
N THR A 243 -13.48 -0.19 0.67
CA THR A 243 -13.95 1.20 0.64
C THR A 243 -15.48 1.26 0.62
N SER A 244 -16.08 2.34 1.11
CA SER A 244 -17.52 2.61 0.99
C SER A 244 -17.90 2.87 -0.46
N GLY A 245 -18.10 1.80 -1.23
CA GLY A 245 -18.47 1.92 -2.65
C GLY A 245 -19.70 2.81 -2.86
N SER A 246 -19.71 3.57 -3.96
CA SER A 246 -20.81 4.48 -4.33
C SER A 246 -22.18 3.81 -4.44
N THR A 247 -22.20 2.48 -4.58
CA THR A 247 -23.39 1.62 -4.67
C THR A 247 -23.87 1.11 -3.31
N GLY A 248 -23.31 1.58 -2.20
CA GLY A 248 -23.65 1.16 -0.83
C GLY A 248 -23.00 -0.16 -0.38
N LYS A 249 -22.71 -1.07 -1.32
CA LYS A 249 -21.85 -2.24 -1.07
C LYS A 249 -20.38 -1.83 -1.13
N PRO A 250 -19.57 -2.19 -0.12
CA PRO A 250 -18.15 -1.89 -0.15
C PRO A 250 -17.45 -2.71 -1.23
N LYS A 251 -16.27 -2.24 -1.64
CA LYS A 251 -15.47 -2.85 -2.70
C LYS A 251 -14.05 -3.06 -2.19
N GLY A 252 -13.55 -4.29 -2.30
CA GLY A 252 -12.17 -4.63 -2.01
C GLY A 252 -11.22 -4.08 -3.08
N VAL A 253 -10.31 -3.20 -2.66
CA VAL A 253 -9.20 -2.73 -3.48
C VAL A 253 -8.02 -3.65 -3.24
N MET A 254 -7.66 -4.43 -4.24
CA MET A 254 -6.51 -5.34 -4.20
C MET A 254 -5.25 -4.57 -4.59
N ILE A 255 -4.24 -4.60 -3.71
CA ILE A 255 -2.93 -4.00 -3.98
C ILE A 255 -1.91 -5.12 -4.15
N SER A 256 -1.13 -5.08 -5.23
CA SER A 256 -0.15 -6.12 -5.52
C SER A 256 1.08 -6.03 -4.61
N ARG A 257 1.84 -7.12 -4.53
CA ARG A 257 3.13 -7.15 -3.83
C ARG A 257 4.12 -6.17 -4.44
N ALA A 258 4.18 -6.09 -5.77
CA ALA A 258 5.00 -5.12 -6.48
C ALA A 258 4.65 -3.68 -6.08
N ASN A 259 3.35 -3.34 -6.00
CA ASN A 259 2.91 -2.01 -5.59
C ASN A 259 3.35 -1.69 -4.16
N LEU A 260 3.21 -2.64 -3.24
CA LEU A 260 3.62 -2.44 -1.85
C LEU A 260 5.14 -2.30 -1.72
N SER A 261 5.92 -3.17 -2.37
CA SER A 261 7.39 -3.11 -2.33
C SER A 261 7.93 -1.79 -2.92
N SER A 262 7.42 -1.37 -4.08
CA SER A 262 7.77 -0.06 -4.65
C SER A 262 7.37 1.11 -3.76
N PHE A 263 6.24 1.02 -3.08
CA PHE A 263 5.82 2.06 -2.13
C PHE A 263 6.76 2.15 -0.92
N ILE A 264 7.13 1.01 -0.32
CA ILE A 264 8.07 0.98 0.82
C ILE A 264 9.42 1.57 0.42
N GLU A 265 9.97 1.15 -0.73
CA GLU A 265 11.26 1.67 -1.21
C GLU A 265 11.19 3.18 -1.48
N SER A 266 10.08 3.68 -2.01
CA SER A 266 9.92 5.11 -2.29
C SER A 266 9.89 6.01 -1.05
N LEU A 267 9.73 5.44 0.15
CA LEU A 267 9.82 6.15 1.42
C LEU A 267 11.25 6.22 1.95
N SER A 268 12.15 5.41 1.39
CA SER A 268 13.57 5.35 1.75
C SER A 268 14.47 6.19 0.83
N ASP A 269 13.92 6.63 -0.32
CA ASP A 269 14.47 7.65 -1.22
C ASP A 269 14.25 9.08 -0.71
#